data_AF-A0A7C5ZDT9-F1
#
_entry.id   AF-A0A7C5ZDT9-F1
#
_cell.length_a   1.000
_cell.length_b   1.000
_cell.length_c   1.000
_cell.angle_alpha   90.00
_cell.angle_beta   90.00
_cell.angle_gamma   90.00
#
_symmetry.space_group_name_H-M   'P 1'
#
loop_
_entity.id
_entity.type
_entity.pdbx_description
1 polymer ?
#
loop_
_entity_poly.entity_id
_entity_poly.type
_entity_poly.pdbx_seq_one_letter_code
_entity_poly.pdbx_strand_id
1 'polypeptide(L)'
;MKFFLSCILLVPVILNGQIRTHRPDGVYTGISQGYSGAISVQVTVKSGQVAGIMITEYPEYELPDAFMEIPGRILGASSLDAVDTVTGATISSAAIVEAVRKALGTSPESKDSPGLERKISLGARTVLPAPVWVIGSFDSTGNPNAMTAAWVGICCSRPPALMIALRKATYTYGNIMQTKAFTVNIPSEKLAPAAAYFGRVSGRDVDKFAESGLTPVLSDSVNAPFIKEFPLIVECRVIHELEIGLHTMFIGRIMDVKADPSILSENGGILVDRLKPLIFSPGMGGFYGVSDFLGTIAEFIEKN
;
A
#
# COMPACT_ATOMS: atom_id res chain seq x y z
N MET A 1 -4.82 -18.90 -60.40
CA MET A 1 -6.15 -19.52 -60.25
C MET A 1 -5.96 -20.95 -59.73
N LYS A 2 -5.97 -21.14 -58.40
CA LYS A 2 -6.00 -22.46 -57.77
C LYS A 2 -7.17 -22.44 -56.81
N PHE A 3 -8.22 -23.17 -57.20
CA PHE A 3 -9.40 -23.47 -56.40
C PHE A 3 -8.97 -24.27 -55.17
N PHE A 4 -9.34 -23.82 -53.96
CA PHE A 4 -9.30 -24.68 -52.77
C PHE A 4 -10.72 -25.17 -52.49
N LEU A 5 -10.87 -26.47 -52.72
CA LEU A 5 -12.02 -27.31 -52.38
C LEU A 5 -12.18 -27.30 -50.85
N SER A 6 -13.32 -26.85 -50.36
CA SER A 6 -13.73 -27.05 -48.97
C SER A 6 -14.17 -28.51 -48.80
N CYS A 7 -13.25 -29.36 -48.35
CA CYS A 7 -13.57 -30.70 -47.87
C CYS A 7 -14.17 -30.58 -46.46
N ILE A 8 -15.50 -30.63 -46.39
CA ILE A 8 -16.26 -30.78 -45.15
C ILE A 8 -16.09 -32.23 -44.67
N LEU A 9 -15.20 -32.44 -43.70
CA LEU A 9 -15.13 -33.65 -42.90
C LEU A 9 -15.87 -33.40 -41.58
N LEU A 10 -17.16 -33.71 -41.56
CA LEU A 10 -17.96 -33.81 -40.34
C LEU A 10 -17.67 -35.17 -39.70
N VAL A 11 -16.75 -35.20 -38.75
CA VAL A 11 -16.61 -36.35 -37.84
C VAL A 11 -17.43 -36.02 -36.58
N PRO A 12 -18.58 -36.68 -36.33
CA PRO A 12 -19.29 -36.50 -35.07
C PRO A 12 -18.55 -37.29 -33.99
N VAL A 13 -17.60 -36.64 -33.32
CA VAL A 13 -17.02 -37.19 -32.09
C VAL A 13 -17.95 -36.80 -30.94
N ILE A 14 -18.60 -37.79 -30.34
CA ILE A 14 -19.31 -37.59 -29.06
C ILE A 14 -18.22 -37.50 -27.98
N LEU A 15 -17.84 -36.28 -27.61
CA LEU A 15 -16.86 -36.00 -26.55
C LEU A 15 -17.56 -35.61 -25.25
N ASN A 16 -17.15 -36.27 -24.16
CA ASN A 16 -17.59 -36.05 -22.78
C ASN A 16 -17.05 -34.74 -22.14
N GLY A 17 -16.39 -33.87 -22.91
CA GLY A 17 -16.03 -32.52 -22.49
C GLY A 17 -16.90 -31.52 -23.23
N GLN A 18 -17.79 -30.80 -22.54
CA GLN A 18 -18.63 -29.78 -23.18
C GLN A 18 -18.37 -28.45 -22.49
N ILE A 19 -17.68 -27.54 -23.18
CA ILE A 19 -17.52 -26.15 -22.74
C ILE A 19 -18.92 -25.53 -22.72
N ARG A 20 -19.40 -25.20 -21.52
CA ARG A 20 -20.69 -24.52 -21.32
C ARG A 20 -20.54 -23.02 -21.58
N THR A 21 -21.59 -22.41 -22.12
CA THR A 21 -21.63 -20.98 -22.39
C THR A 21 -23.03 -20.43 -22.14
N HIS A 22 -23.11 -19.15 -21.76
CA HIS A 22 -24.37 -18.42 -21.61
C HIS A 22 -24.87 -17.82 -22.93
N ARG A 23 -24.12 -18.01 -24.04
CA ARG A 23 -24.57 -17.61 -25.38
C ARG A 23 -25.79 -18.43 -25.81
N PRO A 24 -26.81 -17.79 -26.43
CA PRO A 24 -27.90 -18.51 -27.08
C PRO A 24 -27.39 -19.45 -28.18
N ASP A 25 -28.25 -20.36 -28.62
CA ASP A 25 -27.95 -21.23 -29.75
C ASP A 25 -27.74 -20.39 -31.03
N GLY A 26 -26.65 -20.66 -31.75
CA GLY A 26 -26.26 -19.84 -32.90
C GLY A 26 -24.82 -20.08 -33.35
N VAL A 27 -24.41 -19.34 -34.39
CA VAL A 27 -23.03 -19.36 -34.90
C VAL A 27 -22.40 -18.00 -34.64
N TYR A 28 -21.22 -18.01 -34.05
CA TYR A 28 -20.50 -16.80 -33.63
C TYR A 28 -19.11 -16.77 -34.26
N THR A 29 -18.70 -15.60 -34.71
CA THR A 29 -17.37 -15.39 -35.29
C THR A 29 -16.44 -14.74 -34.29
N GLY A 30 -15.20 -15.22 -34.21
CA GLY A 30 -14.14 -14.58 -33.43
C GLY A 30 -12.85 -14.51 -34.23
N ILE A 31 -12.07 -13.46 -33.97
CA ILE A 31 -10.85 -13.16 -34.72
C ILE A 31 -9.73 -12.86 -33.72
N SER A 32 -8.58 -13.48 -33.90
CA SER A 32 -7.38 -13.21 -33.10
C SER A 32 -6.13 -13.15 -33.96
N GLN A 33 -5.08 -12.53 -33.42
CA GLN A 33 -3.81 -12.39 -34.12
C GLN A 33 -2.97 -13.66 -33.98
N GLY A 34 -2.70 -14.33 -35.10
CA GLY A 34 -1.74 -15.43 -35.21
C GLY A 34 -0.32 -14.94 -35.52
N TYR A 35 0.57 -15.87 -35.84
CA TYR A 35 1.97 -15.62 -36.12
C TYR A 35 2.17 -14.79 -37.40
N SER A 36 1.51 -15.16 -38.50
CA SER A 36 1.66 -14.46 -39.80
C SER A 36 0.47 -13.58 -40.19
N GLY A 37 -0.58 -13.56 -39.38
CA GLY A 37 -1.73 -12.68 -39.59
C GLY A 37 -2.95 -13.09 -38.77
N ALA A 38 -4.09 -12.44 -39.03
CA ALA A 38 -5.32 -12.70 -38.30
C ALA A 38 -5.87 -14.10 -38.61
N ILE A 39 -6.24 -14.84 -37.57
CA ILE A 39 -6.94 -16.11 -37.64
C ILE A 39 -8.39 -15.88 -37.23
N SER A 40 -9.31 -16.32 -38.10
CA SER A 40 -10.76 -16.21 -37.92
C SER A 40 -11.37 -17.58 -37.68
N VAL A 41 -12.29 -17.67 -36.71
CA VAL A 41 -13.02 -18.90 -36.39
C VAL A 41 -14.52 -18.66 -36.30
N GLN A 42 -15.31 -19.68 -36.63
CA GLN A 42 -16.73 -19.78 -36.33
C GLN A 42 -16.96 -20.83 -35.25
N VAL A 43 -17.79 -20.48 -34.27
CA VAL A 43 -18.16 -21.33 -33.14
C VAL A 43 -19.67 -21.53 -33.13
N THR A 44 -20.10 -22.78 -33.18
CA THR A 44 -21.51 -23.16 -33.11
C THR A 44 -21.88 -23.51 -31.68
N VAL A 45 -22.91 -22.86 -31.15
CA VAL A 45 -23.49 -23.14 -29.83
C VAL A 45 -24.84 -23.84 -30.01
N LYS A 46 -25.05 -24.94 -29.30
CA LYS A 46 -26.34 -25.66 -29.22
C LYS A 46 -26.63 -26.08 -27.79
N SER A 47 -27.85 -25.85 -27.33
CA SER A 47 -28.29 -26.14 -25.96
C SER A 47 -27.32 -25.61 -24.88
N GLY A 48 -26.78 -24.41 -25.09
CA GLY A 48 -25.82 -23.78 -24.17
C GLY A 48 -24.43 -24.42 -24.12
N GLN A 49 -24.04 -25.21 -25.12
CA GLN A 49 -22.75 -25.89 -25.22
C GLN A 49 -22.07 -25.63 -26.56
N VAL A 50 -20.74 -25.59 -26.58
CA VAL A 50 -19.96 -25.48 -27.82
C VAL A 50 -20.06 -26.79 -28.59
N ALA A 51 -20.80 -26.77 -29.70
CA ALA A 51 -21.11 -27.94 -30.51
C ALA A 51 -20.22 -28.08 -31.75
N GLY A 52 -19.46 -27.04 -32.11
CA GLY A 52 -18.53 -27.09 -33.25
C GLY A 52 -17.66 -25.84 -33.35
N ILE A 53 -16.45 -26.01 -33.86
CA ILE A 53 -15.48 -24.93 -34.11
C ILE A 53 -14.90 -25.14 -35.51
N MET A 54 -14.90 -24.10 -36.33
CA MET A 54 -14.35 -24.11 -37.68
C MET A 54 -13.40 -22.93 -37.85
N ILE A 55 -12.16 -23.18 -38.26
CA ILE A 55 -11.23 -22.11 -38.67
C ILE A 55 -11.62 -21.69 -40.07
N THR A 56 -12.00 -20.42 -40.25
CA THR A 56 -12.48 -19.89 -41.53
C THR A 56 -11.41 -19.21 -42.35
N GLU A 57 -10.40 -18.66 -41.69
CA GLU A 57 -9.29 -17.94 -42.33
C GLU A 57 -8.04 -18.03 -41.46
N TYR A 58 -6.89 -18.32 -42.08
CA TYR A 58 -5.58 -18.23 -41.44
C TYR A 58 -4.50 -18.01 -42.53
N PRO A 59 -3.71 -16.92 -42.48
CA PRO A 59 -2.73 -16.59 -43.51
C PRO A 59 -1.33 -17.14 -43.20
N GLU A 60 -1.24 -18.38 -42.71
CA GLU A 60 0.01 -18.97 -42.21
C GLU A 60 0.48 -20.14 -43.07
N TYR A 61 1.77 -20.14 -43.40
CA TYR A 61 2.43 -21.16 -44.20
C TYR A 61 3.30 -22.04 -43.28
N GLU A 62 3.37 -23.34 -43.54
CA GLU A 62 4.25 -24.31 -42.84
C GLU A 62 3.89 -24.61 -41.37
N LEU A 63 2.60 -24.68 -41.03
CA LEU A 63 2.18 -25.17 -39.71
C LEU A 63 2.24 -26.71 -39.62
N PRO A 64 2.59 -27.28 -38.46
CA PRO A 64 2.52 -28.73 -38.23
C PRO A 64 1.09 -29.25 -38.38
N ASP A 65 0.90 -30.49 -38.84
CA ASP A 65 -0.43 -31.12 -38.99
C ASP A 65 -1.27 -31.06 -37.71
N ALA A 66 -0.60 -31.18 -36.55
CA ALA A 66 -1.21 -31.09 -35.23
C ALA A 66 -1.91 -29.73 -34.96
N PHE A 67 -1.60 -28.67 -35.71
CA PHE A 67 -2.32 -27.40 -35.65
C PHE A 67 -3.80 -27.55 -36.00
N MET A 68 -4.13 -28.41 -36.96
CA MET A 68 -5.51 -28.66 -37.38
C MET A 68 -6.32 -29.46 -36.35
N GLU A 69 -5.65 -30.03 -35.34
CA GLU A 69 -6.32 -30.75 -34.24
C GLU A 69 -6.84 -29.81 -33.14
N ILE A 70 -6.40 -28.55 -33.09
CA ILE A 70 -6.76 -27.60 -32.03
C ILE A 70 -8.28 -27.46 -31.85
N PRO A 71 -9.11 -27.29 -32.91
CA PRO A 71 -10.57 -27.26 -32.75
C PRO A 71 -11.13 -28.52 -32.06
N GLY A 72 -10.60 -29.70 -32.40
CA GLY A 72 -10.98 -30.96 -31.77
C GLY A 72 -10.55 -31.04 -30.31
N ARG A 73 -9.36 -30.54 -29.97
CA ARG A 73 -8.88 -30.45 -28.58
C ARG A 73 -9.75 -29.52 -27.75
N ILE A 74 -10.19 -28.39 -28.32
CA ILE A 74 -11.12 -27.47 -27.65
C ILE A 74 -12.48 -28.16 -27.41
N LEU A 75 -13.02 -28.84 -28.42
CA LEU A 75 -14.29 -29.57 -28.29
C LEU A 75 -14.21 -30.75 -27.31
N GLY A 76 -13.02 -31.27 -27.03
CA GLY A 76 -12.79 -32.31 -26.05
C GLY A 76 -12.47 -31.82 -24.64
N ALA A 77 -12.23 -30.52 -24.47
CA ALA A 77 -11.81 -29.94 -23.19
C ALA A 77 -12.99 -29.61 -22.27
N SER A 78 -12.73 -29.63 -20.97
CA SER A 78 -13.68 -29.14 -19.95
C SER A 78 -13.70 -27.61 -19.84
N SER A 79 -12.65 -26.94 -20.30
CA SER A 79 -12.54 -25.48 -20.36
C SER A 79 -11.54 -25.06 -21.46
N LEU A 80 -11.62 -23.80 -21.90
CA LEU A 80 -10.67 -23.25 -22.89
C LEU A 80 -9.24 -23.15 -22.34
N ASP A 81 -9.07 -23.12 -21.01
CA ASP A 81 -7.76 -23.00 -20.36
C ASP A 81 -7.04 -24.34 -20.20
N ALA A 82 -7.74 -25.46 -20.40
CA ALA A 82 -7.17 -26.81 -20.41
C ALA A 82 -6.63 -27.23 -21.79
N VAL A 83 -6.68 -26.34 -22.78
CA VAL A 83 -6.25 -26.64 -24.16
C VAL A 83 -4.78 -26.28 -24.34
N ASP A 84 -3.93 -27.31 -24.39
CA ASP A 84 -2.50 -27.13 -24.65
C ASP A 84 -2.22 -26.66 -26.09
N THR A 85 -1.26 -25.75 -26.23
CA THR A 85 -0.75 -25.30 -27.53
C THR A 85 0.12 -26.36 -28.21
N VAL A 86 0.20 -26.33 -29.54
CA VAL A 86 1.04 -27.26 -30.32
C VAL A 86 2.47 -26.73 -30.42
N THR A 87 3.46 -27.58 -30.12
CA THR A 87 4.88 -27.27 -30.33
C THR A 87 5.15 -27.00 -31.81
N GLY A 88 5.84 -25.90 -32.13
CA GLY A 88 6.04 -25.45 -33.52
C GLY A 88 4.89 -24.62 -34.10
N ALA A 89 3.76 -24.50 -33.39
CA ALA A 89 2.64 -23.63 -33.74
C ALA A 89 2.06 -22.91 -32.50
N THR A 90 2.89 -22.64 -31.49
CA THR A 90 2.42 -22.16 -30.18
C THR A 90 1.60 -20.87 -30.27
N ILE A 91 2.07 -19.90 -31.06
CA ILE A 91 1.41 -18.61 -31.25
C ILE A 91 0.07 -18.79 -31.96
N SER A 92 0.06 -19.55 -33.03
CA SER A 92 -1.11 -19.80 -33.87
C SER A 92 -2.16 -20.65 -33.14
N SER A 93 -1.74 -21.67 -32.39
CA SER A 93 -2.61 -22.47 -31.52
C SER A 93 -3.27 -21.60 -30.45
N ALA A 94 -2.51 -20.72 -29.80
CA ALA A 94 -3.05 -19.78 -28.81
C ALA A 94 -4.04 -18.80 -29.47
N ALA A 95 -3.77 -18.36 -30.70
CA ALA A 95 -4.64 -17.47 -31.44
C ALA A 95 -6.00 -18.12 -31.77
N ILE A 96 -6.06 -19.41 -32.08
CA ILE A 96 -7.34 -20.13 -32.26
C ILE A 96 -8.14 -20.14 -30.95
N VAL A 97 -7.52 -20.53 -29.84
CA VAL A 97 -8.19 -20.56 -28.51
C VAL A 97 -8.73 -19.18 -28.16
N GLU A 98 -7.96 -18.13 -28.43
CA GLU A 98 -8.38 -16.74 -28.19
C GLU A 98 -9.48 -16.26 -29.15
N ALA A 99 -9.45 -16.68 -30.41
CA ALA A 99 -10.51 -16.40 -31.36
C ALA A 99 -11.83 -17.07 -30.92
N VAL A 100 -11.78 -18.30 -30.39
CA VAL A 100 -12.95 -18.99 -29.82
C VAL A 100 -13.47 -18.27 -28.59
N ARG A 101 -12.58 -17.80 -27.69
CA ARG A 101 -12.97 -16.96 -26.54
C ARG A 101 -13.77 -15.73 -26.97
N LYS A 102 -13.23 -14.97 -27.93
CA LYS A 102 -13.90 -13.79 -28.49
C LYS A 102 -15.25 -14.10 -29.13
N ALA A 103 -15.34 -15.21 -29.87
CA ALA A 103 -16.61 -15.65 -30.47
C ALA A 103 -17.68 -15.93 -29.40
N LEU A 104 -17.28 -16.55 -28.29
CA LEU A 104 -18.17 -16.88 -27.18
C LEU A 104 -18.45 -15.68 -26.26
N GLY A 105 -17.75 -14.55 -26.44
CA GLY A 105 -17.83 -13.40 -25.53
C GLY A 105 -17.31 -13.70 -24.13
N THR A 106 -16.59 -14.81 -23.98
CA THR A 106 -15.78 -15.10 -22.81
C THR A 106 -14.48 -14.34 -23.06
N SER A 107 -14.24 -13.24 -22.34
CA SER A 107 -12.85 -12.81 -22.17
C SER A 107 -12.07 -13.99 -21.60
N PRO A 108 -10.73 -14.05 -21.72
CA PRO A 108 -9.98 -14.84 -20.78
C PRO A 108 -10.59 -14.56 -19.40
N GLU A 109 -10.96 -15.59 -18.64
CA GLU A 109 -10.82 -15.43 -17.21
C GLU A 109 -9.43 -14.83 -17.08
N SER A 110 -9.36 -13.60 -16.58
CA SER A 110 -8.09 -13.06 -16.15
C SER A 110 -7.45 -14.23 -15.43
N LYS A 111 -6.24 -14.62 -15.84
CA LYS A 111 -5.37 -15.26 -14.88
C LYS A 111 -5.18 -14.22 -13.77
N ASP A 112 -6.18 -14.08 -12.92
CA ASP A 112 -6.07 -13.65 -11.55
C ASP A 112 -5.37 -14.82 -10.84
N SER A 113 -4.13 -15.06 -11.26
CA SER A 113 -3.07 -15.00 -10.26
C SER A 113 -3.34 -13.67 -9.56
N PRO A 114 -3.87 -13.67 -8.31
CA PRO A 114 -4.48 -12.50 -7.70
C PRO A 114 -3.65 -11.30 -8.07
N GLY A 115 -4.21 -10.44 -8.93
CA GLY A 115 -3.45 -9.50 -9.73
C GLY A 115 -2.44 -8.86 -8.83
N LEU A 116 -1.15 -9.13 -9.05
CA LEU A 116 -0.12 -8.41 -8.32
C LEU A 116 -0.25 -6.99 -8.86
N GLU A 117 -1.11 -6.18 -8.22
CA GLU A 117 -1.33 -4.78 -8.56
C GLU A 117 0.06 -4.18 -8.65
N ARG A 118 0.50 -3.91 -9.89
CA ARG A 118 1.90 -3.54 -10.11
C ARG A 118 2.11 -2.24 -9.37
N LYS A 119 2.94 -2.30 -8.32
CA LYS A 119 3.28 -1.14 -7.50
C LYS A 119 3.77 -0.03 -8.42
N ILE A 120 3.16 1.13 -8.34
CA ILE A 120 3.62 2.32 -9.07
C ILE A 120 4.79 2.91 -8.27
N SER A 121 5.94 3.05 -8.93
CA SER A 121 7.08 3.74 -8.32
C SER A 121 6.74 5.22 -8.11
N LEU A 122 6.85 5.68 -6.87
CA LEU A 122 6.77 7.09 -6.53
C LEU A 122 8.17 7.75 -6.51
N GLY A 123 9.24 7.01 -6.79
CA GLY A 123 10.62 7.52 -6.64
C GLY A 123 11.03 7.77 -5.18
N ALA A 124 12.19 8.38 -4.98
CA ALA A 124 12.76 8.64 -3.66
C ALA A 124 12.06 9.81 -2.96
N ARG A 125 11.28 9.52 -1.92
CA ARG A 125 10.57 10.51 -1.08
C ARG A 125 10.33 9.96 0.33
N THR A 126 9.99 10.84 1.27
CA THR A 126 9.57 10.41 2.61
C THR A 126 8.18 9.78 2.58
N VAL A 127 7.89 8.90 3.54
CA VAL A 127 6.71 8.03 3.55
C VAL A 127 5.79 8.30 4.74
N LEU A 128 4.60 7.71 4.67
CA LEU A 128 3.53 7.75 5.66
C LEU A 128 3.44 6.41 6.43
N PRO A 129 2.80 6.36 7.61
CA PRO A 129 2.36 7.48 8.44
C PRO A 129 3.53 8.08 9.24
N ALA A 130 3.55 9.40 9.43
CA ALA A 130 4.53 10.05 10.29
C ALA A 130 3.84 10.50 11.61
N PRO A 131 4.43 10.28 12.80
CA PRO A 131 3.86 10.79 14.04
C PRO A 131 3.84 12.32 14.09
N VAL A 132 3.07 12.91 15.01
CA VAL A 132 3.13 14.34 15.34
C VAL A 132 3.52 14.50 16.79
N TRP A 133 4.78 14.84 17.04
CA TRP A 133 5.30 15.05 18.40
C TRP A 133 5.71 16.50 18.59
N VAL A 134 5.34 17.10 19.72
CA VAL A 134 5.74 18.46 20.09
C VAL A 134 6.92 18.36 21.06
N ILE A 135 8.08 18.84 20.65
CA ILE A 135 9.35 18.72 21.36
C ILE A 135 9.56 19.95 22.24
N GLY A 136 9.51 19.78 23.56
CA GLY A 136 9.79 20.81 24.54
C GLY A 136 11.29 20.93 24.85
N SER A 137 11.78 22.16 24.98
CA SER A 137 13.18 22.47 25.25
C SER A 137 13.32 23.81 25.99
N PHE A 138 14.39 24.02 26.75
CA PHE A 138 14.78 25.34 27.25
C PHE A 138 15.91 25.92 26.40
N ASP A 139 15.90 27.22 26.19
CA ASP A 139 17.07 27.92 25.66
C ASP A 139 18.18 28.13 26.71
N SER A 140 19.31 28.72 26.30
CA SER A 140 20.45 28.98 27.20
C SER A 140 20.11 29.89 28.39
N THR A 141 19.01 30.63 28.34
CA THR A 141 18.56 31.54 29.39
C THR A 141 17.45 30.94 30.27
N GLY A 142 17.01 29.72 29.99
CA GLY A 142 15.96 29.03 30.72
C GLY A 142 14.54 29.33 30.22
N ASN A 143 14.38 30.01 29.08
CA ASN A 143 13.04 30.26 28.54
C ASN A 143 12.49 29.02 27.83
N PRO A 144 11.21 28.67 28.03
CA PRO A 144 10.61 27.50 27.42
C PRO A 144 10.35 27.71 25.93
N ASN A 145 10.62 26.68 25.12
CA ASN A 145 10.32 26.64 23.70
C ASN A 145 9.80 25.24 23.32
N ALA A 146 8.92 25.18 22.31
CA ALA A 146 8.39 23.92 21.79
C ALA A 146 8.32 23.91 20.26
N MET A 147 8.62 22.79 19.60
CA MET A 147 8.43 22.66 18.14
C MET A 147 7.73 21.36 17.75
N THR A 148 7.02 21.35 16.64
CA THR A 148 6.43 20.10 16.13
C THR A 148 7.39 19.38 15.20
N ALA A 149 7.58 18.07 15.42
CA ALA A 149 8.44 17.19 14.66
C ALA A 149 7.68 15.92 14.22
N ALA A 150 7.95 15.49 12.98
CA ALA A 150 7.38 14.25 12.43
C ALA A 150 8.43 13.18 12.08
N TRP A 151 9.71 13.56 11.99
CA TRP A 151 10.82 12.62 11.81
C TRP A 151 11.26 12.12 13.18
N VAL A 152 10.42 11.27 13.75
CA VAL A 152 10.51 10.81 15.14
C VAL A 152 10.10 9.34 15.24
N GLY A 153 10.50 8.65 16.30
CA GLY A 153 10.03 7.29 16.56
C GLY A 153 10.80 6.57 17.66
N ILE A 154 10.27 5.46 18.15
CA ILE A 154 10.98 4.59 19.10
C ILE A 154 12.13 3.88 18.36
N CYS A 155 13.31 3.79 18.97
CA CYS A 155 14.50 3.19 18.34
C CYS A 155 15.23 2.16 19.22
N CYS A 156 14.88 2.03 20.51
CA CYS A 156 15.44 1.00 21.38
C CYS A 156 14.46 0.63 22.50
N SER A 157 14.42 -0.66 22.87
CA SER A 157 13.63 -1.15 24.00
C SER A 157 14.41 -1.22 25.31
N ARG A 158 15.75 -1.37 25.27
CA ARG A 158 16.58 -1.52 26.47
C ARG A 158 18.00 -0.92 26.27
N PRO A 159 18.33 0.20 26.92
CA PRO A 159 17.41 1.09 27.64
C PRO A 159 16.35 1.65 26.67
N PRO A 160 15.13 1.97 27.15
CA PRO A 160 14.09 2.53 26.29
C PRO A 160 14.57 3.86 25.70
N ALA A 161 14.47 4.01 24.38
CA ALA A 161 14.92 5.21 23.68
C ALA A 161 14.08 5.50 22.44
N LEU A 162 13.99 6.79 22.12
CA LEU A 162 13.38 7.32 20.91
C LEU A 162 14.36 8.20 20.16
N MET A 163 14.08 8.44 18.89
CA MET A 163 14.82 9.34 18.02
C MET A 163 13.96 10.53 17.62
N ILE A 164 14.61 11.69 17.49
CA ILE A 164 14.07 12.88 16.83
C ILE A 164 15.11 13.41 15.84
N ALA A 165 14.73 13.70 14.61
CA ALA A 165 15.64 14.26 13.60
C ALA A 165 15.28 15.73 13.32
N LEU A 166 16.15 16.65 13.74
CA LEU A 166 15.92 18.09 13.66
C LEU A 166 16.90 18.75 12.69
N ARG A 167 16.45 19.80 12.00
CA ARG A 167 17.32 20.64 11.17
C ARG A 167 18.12 21.58 12.07
N LYS A 168 19.39 21.82 11.74
CA LYS A 168 20.27 22.75 12.47
C LYS A 168 19.71 24.18 12.60
N ALA A 169 18.82 24.57 11.67
CA ALA A 169 18.20 25.89 11.66
C ALA A 169 17.11 26.09 12.73
N THR A 170 16.51 25.01 13.27
CA THR A 170 15.44 25.15 14.26
C THR A 170 15.99 25.66 15.59
N TYR A 171 15.22 26.49 16.29
CA TYR A 171 15.65 26.99 17.61
C TYR A 171 15.83 25.84 18.62
N THR A 172 14.92 24.86 18.58
CA THR A 172 14.98 23.65 19.39
C THR A 172 16.25 22.82 19.17
N TYR A 173 16.82 22.79 17.96
CA TYR A 173 18.11 22.13 17.74
C TYR A 173 19.20 22.75 18.62
N GLY A 174 19.33 24.08 18.61
CA GLY A 174 20.32 24.80 19.42
C GLY A 174 20.11 24.54 20.91
N ASN A 175 18.86 24.58 21.36
CA ASN A 175 18.48 24.29 22.73
C ASN A 175 18.93 22.89 23.16
N ILE A 176 18.58 21.85 22.40
CA ILE A 176 18.90 20.45 22.73
C ILE A 176 20.41 20.20 22.69
N MET A 177 21.14 20.83 21.77
CA MET A 177 22.60 20.73 21.72
C MET A 177 23.26 21.21 23.01
N GLN A 178 22.69 22.24 23.66
CA GLN A 178 23.19 22.82 24.90
C GLN A 178 22.72 22.05 26.13
N THR A 179 21.43 21.77 26.24
CA THR A 179 20.82 21.17 27.44
C THR A 179 20.99 19.65 27.51
N LYS A 180 21.23 19.00 26.35
CA LYS A 180 21.21 17.53 26.20
C LYS A 180 19.93 16.89 26.75
N ALA A 181 18.83 17.62 26.71
CA ALA A 181 17.54 17.21 27.27
C ALA A 181 16.38 17.77 26.44
N PHE A 182 15.30 17.00 26.36
CA PHE A 182 14.04 17.42 25.74
C PHE A 182 12.87 16.62 26.29
N THR A 183 11.66 17.14 26.11
CA THR A 183 10.43 16.37 26.31
C THR A 183 9.75 16.12 24.98
N VAL A 184 8.99 15.03 24.89
CA VAL A 184 8.10 14.72 23.77
C VAL A 184 6.68 14.83 24.29
N ASN A 185 5.89 15.72 23.70
CA ASN A 185 4.50 15.98 24.08
C ASN A 185 3.62 15.48 22.93
N ILE A 186 2.79 14.47 23.20
CA ILE A 186 1.97 13.80 22.18
C ILE A 186 0.54 14.36 22.27
N PRO A 187 0.11 15.17 21.28
CA PRO A 187 -1.21 15.80 21.29
C PRO A 187 -2.31 14.78 20.98
N SER A 188 -3.50 15.04 21.52
CA SER A 188 -4.75 14.49 20.99
C SER A 188 -5.21 15.29 19.76
N GLU A 189 -6.16 14.75 19.00
CA GLU A 189 -6.80 15.42 17.87
C GLU A 189 -7.31 16.85 18.19
N LYS A 190 -7.81 17.06 19.41
CA LYS A 190 -8.31 18.36 19.87
C LYS A 190 -7.22 19.44 19.94
N LEU A 191 -5.96 19.02 20.04
CA LEU A 191 -4.78 19.88 20.12
C LEU A 191 -4.07 20.04 18.78
N ALA A 192 -4.68 19.59 17.67
CA ALA A 192 -4.15 19.80 16.32
C ALA A 192 -3.81 21.26 15.99
N PRO A 193 -4.64 22.28 16.36
CA PRO A 193 -4.27 23.67 16.14
C PRO A 193 -2.99 24.09 16.87
N ALA A 194 -2.80 23.63 18.11
CA ALA A 194 -1.59 23.91 18.88
C ALA A 194 -0.36 23.22 18.28
N ALA A 195 -0.47 21.96 17.90
CA ALA A 195 0.61 21.23 17.22
C ALA A 195 0.96 21.90 15.87
N ALA A 196 -0.01 22.39 15.11
CA ALA A 196 0.26 23.15 13.88
C ALA A 196 0.99 24.48 14.17
N TYR A 197 0.56 25.21 15.20
CA TYR A 197 1.18 26.47 15.61
C TYR A 197 2.65 26.30 15.99
N PHE A 198 2.99 25.33 16.86
CA PHE A 198 4.37 25.07 17.26
C PHE A 198 5.28 24.60 16.10
N GLY A 199 4.70 24.02 15.04
CA GLY A 199 5.44 23.63 13.84
C GLY A 199 5.68 24.77 12.85
N ARG A 200 4.88 25.84 12.91
CA ARG A 200 4.90 26.96 11.95
C ARG A 200 5.72 28.15 12.42
N VAL A 201 5.77 28.37 13.74
CA VAL A 201 6.37 29.58 14.33
C VAL A 201 7.68 29.24 15.06
N SER A 202 8.70 30.08 14.88
CA SER A 202 10.01 29.92 15.51
C SER A 202 10.03 30.59 16.89
N GLY A 203 10.50 29.87 17.92
CA GLY A 203 10.68 30.44 19.26
C GLY A 203 11.89 31.37 19.38
N ARG A 204 12.63 31.57 18.29
CA ARG A 204 13.72 32.55 18.23
C ARG A 204 13.20 33.99 18.26
N ASP A 205 12.01 34.20 17.70
CA ASP A 205 11.47 35.53 17.42
C ASP A 205 10.22 35.83 18.26
N VAL A 206 9.57 34.79 18.81
CA VAL A 206 8.35 34.93 19.63
C VAL A 206 8.36 34.01 20.84
N ASP A 207 7.65 34.43 21.88
CA ASP A 207 7.27 33.56 23.00
C ASP A 207 6.02 32.75 22.62
N LYS A 208 6.25 31.49 22.23
CA LYS A 208 5.18 30.61 21.77
C LYS A 208 4.23 30.17 22.87
N PHE A 209 4.65 30.17 24.13
CA PHE A 209 3.77 29.81 25.24
C PHE A 209 2.84 30.98 25.59
N ALA A 210 3.37 32.20 25.60
CA ALA A 210 2.57 33.41 25.77
C ALA A 210 1.50 33.56 24.68
N GLU A 211 1.86 33.34 23.41
CA GLU A 211 0.91 33.46 22.29
C GLU A 211 -0.11 32.31 22.20
N SER A 212 0.30 31.07 22.50
CA SER A 212 -0.61 29.92 22.45
C SER A 212 -1.52 29.80 23.67
N GLY A 213 -1.16 30.44 24.79
CA GLY A 213 -1.86 30.31 26.07
C GLY A 213 -1.69 28.94 26.74
N LEU A 214 -0.76 28.10 26.25
CA LEU A 214 -0.44 26.80 26.83
C LEU A 214 0.58 26.92 27.96
N THR A 215 0.58 25.94 28.86
CA THR A 215 1.35 26.03 30.10
C THR A 215 2.62 25.18 30.03
N PRO A 216 3.83 25.80 30.01
CA PRO A 216 5.07 25.06 30.16
C PRO A 216 5.26 24.63 31.62
N VAL A 217 5.63 23.37 31.83
CA VAL A 217 5.91 22.79 33.16
C VAL A 217 7.29 22.18 33.14
N LEU A 218 8.13 22.53 34.13
CA LEU A 218 9.46 21.93 34.28
C LEU A 218 9.32 20.42 34.55
N SER A 219 10.07 19.62 33.79
CA SER A 219 10.21 18.18 34.03
C SER A 219 10.98 17.90 35.33
N ASP A 220 10.57 16.84 36.04
CA ASP A 220 11.27 16.37 37.24
C ASP A 220 12.54 15.56 36.89
N SER A 221 12.60 14.95 35.70
CA SER A 221 13.69 14.02 35.34
C SER A 221 14.75 14.62 34.39
N VAL A 222 14.41 15.68 33.66
CA VAL A 222 15.30 16.29 32.66
C VAL A 222 15.18 17.82 32.60
N ASN A 223 16.23 18.49 32.13
CA ASN A 223 16.22 19.95 31.95
C ASN A 223 15.48 20.39 30.67
N ALA A 224 14.16 20.18 30.64
CA ALA A 224 13.28 20.61 29.56
C ALA A 224 11.84 20.78 30.07
N PRO A 225 11.02 21.67 29.47
CA PRO A 225 9.62 21.80 29.81
C PRO A 225 8.78 20.75 29.08
N PHE A 226 7.70 20.28 29.69
CA PHE A 226 6.57 19.66 28.99
C PHE A 226 5.35 20.61 28.96
N ILE A 227 4.33 20.28 28.18
CA ILE A 227 3.13 21.10 27.98
C ILE A 227 1.99 20.47 28.77
N LYS A 228 1.48 21.19 29.78
CA LYS A 228 0.48 20.66 30.73
C LYS A 228 -0.76 20.09 30.05
N GLU A 229 -1.23 20.72 28.98
CA GLU A 229 -2.47 20.37 28.30
C GLU A 229 -2.34 19.13 27.42
N PHE A 230 -1.12 18.62 27.18
CA PHE A 230 -0.89 17.46 26.34
C PHE A 230 -1.00 16.17 27.16
N PRO A 231 -1.78 15.18 26.70
CA PRO A 231 -2.19 14.05 27.54
C PRO A 231 -1.11 12.98 27.72
N LEU A 232 -0.04 12.98 26.92
CA LEU A 232 1.05 12.01 27.02
C LEU A 232 2.40 12.68 26.79
N ILE A 233 3.27 12.55 27.79
CA ILE A 233 4.57 13.20 27.88
C ILE A 233 5.66 12.14 28.04
N VAL A 234 6.77 12.31 27.34
CA VAL A 234 7.97 11.48 27.49
C VAL A 234 9.18 12.36 27.78
N GLU A 235 9.88 12.09 28.87
CA GLU A 235 11.02 12.88 29.33
C GLU A 235 12.32 12.23 28.87
N CYS A 236 13.15 12.95 28.12
CA CYS A 236 14.27 12.37 27.39
C CYS A 236 15.61 13.06 27.69
N ARG A 237 16.65 12.25 27.91
CA ARG A 237 18.05 12.69 27.94
C ARG A 237 18.77 12.23 26.68
N VAL A 238 19.46 13.13 26.01
CA VAL A 238 20.23 12.80 24.80
C VAL A 238 21.38 11.85 25.17
N ILE A 239 21.51 10.77 24.41
CA ILE A 239 22.60 9.78 24.53
C ILE A 239 23.43 9.66 23.25
N HIS A 240 22.86 9.99 22.09
CA HIS A 240 23.61 10.05 20.82
C HIS A 240 23.13 11.18 19.93
N GLU A 241 24.06 11.66 19.10
CA GLU A 241 23.88 12.70 18.08
C GLU A 241 24.51 12.19 16.78
N LEU A 242 23.71 12.11 15.73
CA LEU A 242 24.12 11.51 14.46
C LEU A 242 23.76 12.46 13.32
N GLU A 243 24.77 13.00 12.64
CA GLU A 243 24.54 13.81 11.44
C GLU A 243 24.16 12.89 10.27
N ILE A 244 22.96 13.07 9.73
CA ILE A 244 22.40 12.21 8.67
C ILE A 244 22.04 13.00 7.40
N GLY A 245 22.74 14.12 7.19
CA GLY A 245 22.50 15.08 6.11
C GLY A 245 21.93 16.39 6.64
N LEU A 246 20.81 16.86 6.06
CA LEU A 246 20.16 18.12 6.47
C LEU A 246 19.66 18.09 7.93
N HIS A 247 19.39 16.90 8.45
CA HIS A 247 18.95 16.70 9.83
C HIS A 247 20.08 16.07 10.64
N THR A 248 20.10 16.38 11.94
CA THR A 248 20.81 15.61 12.93
C THR A 248 19.79 14.80 13.71
N MET A 249 20.03 13.50 13.83
CA MET A 249 19.22 12.60 14.63
C MET A 249 19.77 12.59 16.06
N PHE A 250 18.92 12.97 17.01
CA PHE A 250 19.16 12.83 18.43
C PHE A 250 18.50 11.55 18.92
N ILE A 251 19.25 10.69 19.59
CA ILE A 251 18.70 9.55 20.33
C ILE A 251 18.54 9.97 21.78
N GLY A 252 17.30 10.00 22.26
CA GLY A 252 16.95 10.29 23.64
C GLY A 252 16.63 9.02 24.41
N ARG A 253 17.35 8.75 25.49
CA ARG A 253 16.95 7.75 26.49
C ARG A 253 15.71 8.27 27.21
N ILE A 254 14.68 7.44 27.27
CA ILE A 254 13.45 7.72 28.03
C ILE A 254 13.77 7.59 29.52
N MET A 255 13.54 8.66 30.25
CA MET A 255 13.75 8.75 31.69
C MET A 255 12.45 8.55 32.46
N ASP A 256 11.35 9.12 31.96
CA ASP A 256 10.00 9.00 32.52
C ASP A 256 8.93 9.13 31.41
N VAL A 257 7.74 8.59 31.67
CA VAL A 257 6.54 8.76 30.83
C VAL A 257 5.39 9.17 31.73
N LYS A 258 4.80 10.34 31.45
CA LYS A 258 3.64 10.86 32.20
C LYS A 258 2.41 10.85 31.30
N ALA A 259 1.28 10.41 31.83
CA ALA A 259 0.04 10.31 31.08
C ALA A 259 -1.13 10.84 31.90
N ASP A 260 -2.08 11.48 31.22
CA ASP A 260 -3.35 11.84 31.81
C ASP A 260 -4.10 10.57 32.27
N PRO A 261 -4.69 10.55 33.48
CA PRO A 261 -5.46 9.39 33.94
C PRO A 261 -6.60 9.00 32.98
N SER A 262 -7.14 9.96 32.23
CA SER A 262 -8.23 9.74 31.28
C SER A 262 -7.87 8.81 30.12
N ILE A 263 -6.58 8.72 29.76
CA ILE A 263 -6.07 7.89 28.66
C ILE A 263 -5.45 6.57 29.14
N LEU A 264 -5.57 6.24 30.44
CA LEU A 264 -5.04 5.01 31.00
C LEU A 264 -6.11 3.92 31.08
N SER A 265 -5.68 2.69 30.79
CA SER A 265 -6.39 1.47 31.15
C SER A 265 -6.17 1.13 32.62
N GLU A 266 -6.95 0.20 33.16
CA GLU A 266 -6.82 -0.28 34.54
C GLU A 266 -5.41 -0.83 34.85
N ASN A 267 -4.73 -1.38 33.85
CA ASN A 267 -3.39 -1.94 33.97
C ASN A 267 -2.26 -0.92 33.63
N GLY A 268 -2.59 0.36 33.48
CA GLY A 268 -1.62 1.42 33.19
C GLY A 268 -1.16 1.51 31.73
N GLY A 269 -1.73 0.70 30.83
CA GLY A 269 -1.49 0.84 29.39
C GLY A 269 -2.20 2.07 28.80
N ILE A 270 -1.60 2.68 27.78
CA ILE A 270 -2.17 3.84 27.06
C ILE A 270 -3.29 3.38 26.12
N LEU A 271 -4.48 3.96 26.30
CA LEU A 271 -5.66 3.75 25.47
C LEU A 271 -5.64 4.69 24.26
N VAL A 272 -5.29 4.16 23.09
CA VAL A 272 -5.11 4.93 21.84
C VAL A 272 -6.42 5.59 21.37
N ASP A 273 -7.55 4.90 21.56
CA ASP A 273 -8.90 5.37 21.26
C ASP A 273 -9.30 6.60 22.11
N ARG A 274 -8.71 6.74 23.30
CA ARG A 274 -8.89 7.91 24.18
C ARG A 274 -7.85 8.99 23.92
N LEU A 275 -6.59 8.61 23.69
CA LEU A 275 -5.52 9.54 23.35
C LEU A 275 -5.80 10.26 22.02
N LYS A 276 -6.29 9.52 21.02
CA LYS A 276 -6.50 9.99 19.64
C LYS A 276 -5.31 10.80 19.11
N PRO A 277 -4.12 10.18 18.98
CA PRO A 277 -2.94 10.90 18.54
C PRO A 277 -3.05 11.29 17.07
N LEU A 278 -2.29 12.31 16.67
CA LEU A 278 -2.26 12.80 15.29
C LEU A 278 -1.27 12.03 14.42
N ILE A 279 -1.64 11.83 13.16
CA ILE A 279 -0.79 11.30 12.09
C ILE A 279 -0.54 12.41 11.08
N PHE A 280 0.72 12.73 10.80
CA PHE A 280 1.11 13.69 9.78
C PHE A 280 1.21 13.04 8.41
N SER A 281 0.78 13.79 7.38
CA SER A 281 0.98 13.43 5.98
C SER A 281 2.01 14.29 5.26
N PRO A 282 3.29 13.86 5.14
CA PRO A 282 4.29 14.56 4.36
C PRO A 282 3.86 14.69 2.90
N GLY A 283 3.96 15.89 2.34
CA GLY A 283 3.56 16.20 0.96
C GLY A 283 2.17 16.81 0.85
N MET A 284 1.17 16.30 1.57
CA MET A 284 -0.16 16.93 1.67
C MET A 284 -0.19 18.04 2.72
N GLY A 285 0.65 17.95 3.75
CA GLY A 285 0.80 18.99 4.79
C GLY A 285 -0.32 19.01 5.84
N GLY A 286 -1.10 17.93 5.95
CA GLY A 286 -2.23 17.82 6.88
C GLY A 286 -2.02 16.80 8.00
N PHE A 287 -2.90 16.85 8.99
CA PHE A 287 -3.02 15.83 10.03
C PHE A 287 -4.24 14.93 9.79
N TYR A 288 -4.11 13.67 10.15
CA TYR A 288 -5.15 12.66 10.21
C TYR A 288 -5.32 12.18 11.65
N GLY A 289 -6.53 11.76 11.99
CA GLY A 289 -6.85 11.09 13.25
C GLY A 289 -6.66 9.58 13.20
N VAL A 290 -6.67 8.93 14.36
CA VAL A 290 -6.69 7.47 14.46
C VAL A 290 -8.13 6.98 14.48
N SER A 291 -8.43 5.95 13.69
CA SER A 291 -9.75 5.31 13.60
C SER A 291 -9.94 4.21 14.63
N ASP A 292 -10.90 3.33 14.41
CA ASP A 292 -11.27 2.25 15.32
C ASP A 292 -10.14 1.24 15.56
N PHE A 293 -10.16 0.64 16.75
CA PHE A 293 -9.33 -0.52 17.07
C PHE A 293 -9.73 -1.71 16.20
N LEU A 294 -8.77 -2.28 15.48
CA LEU A 294 -9.05 -3.37 14.53
C LEU A 294 -8.96 -4.76 15.14
N GLY A 295 -8.20 -4.92 16.22
CA GLY A 295 -7.88 -6.20 16.84
C GLY A 295 -6.44 -6.25 17.35
N THR A 296 -6.16 -7.23 18.20
CA THR A 296 -4.80 -7.52 18.69
C THR A 296 -4.02 -8.33 17.66
N ILE A 297 -2.69 -8.32 17.76
CA ILE A 297 -1.82 -9.16 16.92
C ILE A 297 -2.19 -10.66 17.08
N ALA A 298 -2.49 -11.11 18.30
CA ALA A 298 -2.88 -12.49 18.58
C ALA A 298 -4.19 -12.87 17.85
N GLU A 299 -5.22 -12.02 17.95
CA GLU A 299 -6.51 -12.25 17.26
C GLU A 299 -6.38 -12.35 15.74
N PHE A 300 -5.41 -11.65 15.13
CA PHE A 300 -5.16 -11.73 13.70
C PHE A 300 -4.31 -12.95 13.31
N ILE A 301 -3.41 -13.42 14.18
CA ILE A 301 -2.63 -14.63 13.94
C ILE A 301 -3.51 -15.88 14.04
N GLU A 302 -4.41 -15.93 15.03
CA GLU A 302 -5.30 -17.09 15.25
C GLU A 302 -6.38 -17.26 14.16
N LYS A 303 -6.62 -16.24 13.33
CA LYS A 303 -7.60 -16.26 12.24
C LYS A 303 -7.04 -16.74 10.89
N ASN A 304 -5.78 -17.18 10.83
CA ASN A 304 -5.12 -17.74 9.65
C ASN A 304 -4.59 -19.14 9.93
#